data_AF-A0A2A3T2W7-F1
#
_entry.id   AF-A0A2A3T2W7-F1
#
_cell.length_a   1.000
_cell.length_b   1.000
_cell.length_c   1.000
_cell.angle_alpha   90.00
_cell.angle_beta   90.00
_cell.angle_gamma   90.00
#
_symmetry.space_group_name_H-M   'P 1'
#
loop_
_entity.id
_entity.type
_entity.pdbx_description
1 polymer ?
#
loop_
_entity_poly.entity_id
_entity_poly.type
_entity_poly.pdbx_seq_one_letter_code
_entity_poly.pdbx_strand_id
1 'polypeptide(L)' 'MFGNAGNDHLVGGEGNDILKGYSGDDKLTGGIGYDILDGGDDFDVSYDSASDIIIKCEEQL' A
#
# COMPACT_ATOMS: atom_id res chain seq x y z
N MET A 1 -3.99 -2.24 -8.06
CA MET A 1 -5.19 -2.47 -7.22
C MET A 1 -5.49 -1.21 -6.42
N PHE A 2 -6.76 -0.96 -6.12
CA PHE A 2 -7.22 0.27 -5.47
C PHE A 2 -8.26 -0.08 -4.37
N GLY A 3 -8.09 0.44 -3.15
CA GLY A 3 -8.95 0.18 -1.98
C GLY A 3 -10.25 1.00 -2.03
N ASN A 4 -10.11 2.27 -2.36
CA ASN A 4 -11.14 3.33 -2.31
C ASN A 4 -11.27 3.90 -0.89
N ALA A 5 -12.46 4.36 -0.51
CA ALA A 5 -12.68 4.91 0.83
C ALA A 5 -13.10 3.80 1.80
N GLY A 6 -12.44 3.71 2.95
CA GLY A 6 -12.68 2.73 3.99
C GLY A 6 -11.38 2.04 4.40
N ASN A 7 -11.50 1.06 5.29
CA ASN A 7 -10.33 0.29 5.73
C ASN A 7 -10.24 -0.97 4.87
N ASP A 8 -9.32 -0.95 3.91
CA ASP A 8 -9.17 -2.00 2.92
C ASP A 8 -7.97 -2.92 3.18
N HIS A 9 -8.01 -4.10 2.56
CA HIS A 9 -6.91 -5.05 2.55
C HIS A 9 -6.56 -5.40 1.11
N LEU A 10 -5.42 -4.90 0.65
CA LEU A 10 -4.91 -5.10 -0.70
C LEU A 10 -3.70 -6.03 -0.68
N VAL A 11 -3.66 -6.97 -1.63
CA VAL A 11 -2.58 -7.96 -1.78
C VAL A 11 -2.21 -8.07 -3.26
N GLY A 12 -0.96 -7.78 -3.62
CA GLY A 12 -0.44 -7.82 -5.00
C GLY A 12 -0.14 -9.25 -5.47
N GLY A 13 0.69 -9.96 -4.71
CA GLY A 13 1.02 -11.37 -4.99
C GLY A 13 2.39 -11.50 -5.66
N GLU A 14 2.48 -12.29 -6.73
CA GLU A 14 3.73 -12.39 -7.51
C GLU A 14 3.69 -11.40 -8.68
N GLY A 15 4.78 -10.67 -8.89
CA GLY A 15 4.91 -9.70 -9.98
C GLY A 15 5.24 -8.32 -9.47
N ASN A 16 5.20 -7.34 -10.37
CA ASN A 16 5.38 -5.93 -10.00
C ASN A 16 3.99 -5.29 -9.94
N ASP A 17 3.49 -5.06 -8.74
CA ASP A 17 2.16 -4.54 -8.50
C ASP A 17 2.16 -3.07 -8.10
N ILE A 18 1.02 -2.42 -8.32
CA ILE A 18 0.76 -1.07 -7.81
C ILE A 18 -0.47 -1.16 -6.93
N LEU A 19 -0.32 -0.96 -5.63
CA LEU A 19 -1.40 -0.99 -4.64
C LEU A 19 -1.65 0.42 -4.14
N LYS A 20 -2.91 0.86 -4.14
CA LYS A 20 -3.31 2.15 -3.59
C LYS A 20 -4.44 2.00 -2.58
N GLY A 21 -4.23 2.46 -1.34
CA GLY A 21 -5.24 2.45 -0.28
C GLY A 21 -6.30 3.52 -0.50
N TYR A 22 -5.86 4.78 -0.53
CA TYR A 22 -6.64 6.03 -0.58
C TYR A 22 -7.00 6.58 0.81
N SER A 23 -8.25 6.45 1.26
CA SER A 23 -8.68 7.06 2.54
C SER A 23 -9.21 5.98 3.45
N GLY A 24 -8.84 6.02 4.73
CA GLY A 24 -9.07 4.97 5.72
C GLY A 24 -7.79 4.22 6.06
N ASP A 25 -7.85 3.41 7.11
CA ASP A 25 -6.68 2.68 7.60
C ASP A 25 -6.49 1.39 6.79
N ASP A 26 -5.57 1.40 5.84
CA ASP A 26 -5.39 0.31 4.88
C ASP A 26 -4.27 -0.66 5.27
N LYS A 27 -4.44 -1.91 4.81
CA LYS A 27 -3.39 -2.94 4.81
C LYS A 27 -2.97 -3.25 3.39
N LEU A 28 -1.72 -2.95 3.06
CA LEU A 28 -1.14 -3.20 1.74
C LEU A 28 -0.08 -4.30 1.84
N THR A 29 -0.19 -5.36 1.04
CA THR A 29 0.84 -6.40 0.93
C THR A 29 1.30 -6.48 -0.51
N GLY A 30 2.55 -6.12 -0.79
CA GLY A 30 3.13 -6.18 -2.14
C GLY A 30 3.24 -7.62 -2.61
N GLY A 31 4.10 -8.39 -1.95
CA GLY A 31 4.35 -9.78 -2.27
C GLY A 31 5.75 -9.96 -2.85
N ILE A 32 5.91 -10.77 -3.90
CA ILE A 32 7.20 -11.02 -4.53
C ILE A 32 7.31 -10.17 -5.79
N GLY A 33 8.24 -9.23 -5.81
CA GLY A 33 8.60 -8.47 -7.00
C GLY A 33 9.07 -7.08 -6.62
N TYR A 34 8.85 -6.13 -7.53
CA TYR A 34 9.05 -4.70 -7.27
C TYR A 34 7.69 -4.02 -7.25
N ASP A 35 7.15 -3.84 -6.05
CA ASP A 35 5.83 -3.27 -5.85
C ASP A 35 5.88 -1.78 -5.54
N ILE A 36 4.78 -1.08 -5.83
CA ILE A 36 4.53 0.29 -5.40
C ILE A 36 3.33 0.26 -4.47
N LEU A 37 3.55 0.55 -3.19
CA LEU A 37 2.51 0.58 -2.16
C LEU A 37 2.23 2.04 -1.77
N ASP A 38 1.09 2.56 -2.19
CA ASP A 38 0.62 3.93 -1.92
C ASP A 38 -0.49 3.87 -0.86
N GLY A 39 -0.15 4.18 0.38
CA GLY A 39 -1.10 4.14 1.51
C GLY A 39 -2.27 5.09 1.32
N GLY A 40 -1.99 6.30 0.84
CA GLY A 40 -2.95 7.38 0.83
C GLY A 40 -2.80 8.24 2.09
N ASP A 41 -3.88 8.91 2.50
CA ASP A 41 -3.83 10.07 3.41
C ASP A 41 -3.92 9.69 4.91
N ASP A 42 -4.26 8.44 5.23
CA ASP A 42 -4.54 7.95 6.58
C ASP A 42 -3.47 6.95 7.07
N PHE A 43 -3.71 6.27 8.21
CA PHE A 43 -2.70 5.42 8.84
C PHE A 43 -2.65 4.02 8.23
N ASP A 44 -1.61 3.76 7.44
CA ASP A 44 -1.48 2.50 6.71
C ASP A 44 -0.36 1.58 7.21
N VAL A 45 -0.67 0.29 7.18
CA VAL A 45 0.29 -0.78 7.44
C VAL A 45 0.60 -1.49 6.13
N SER A 46 1.82 -1.28 5.65
CA SER A 46 2.34 -1.95 4.46
C SER A 46 3.31 -3.07 4.84
N TYR A 47 3.17 -4.23 4.21
CA TYR A 47 4.10 -5.35 4.29
C TYR A 47 4.75 -5.52 2.91
N ASP A 48 6.07 -5.40 2.87
CA ASP A 48 6.85 -5.49 1.64
C ASP A 48 7.87 -6.63 1.67
N SER A 49 8.31 -6.99 0.48
CA SER A 49 9.62 -7.58 0.30
C SER A 49 10.59 -6.42 0.03
N ALA A 50 11.83 -6.49 0.54
CA ALA A 50 12.77 -5.35 0.63
C ALA A 50 13.15 -4.62 -0.69
N SER A 51 12.53 -4.99 -1.81
CA SER A 51 12.69 -4.39 -3.13
C SER A 51 11.60 -3.36 -3.47
N ASP A 52 10.56 -3.23 -2.63
CA ASP A 52 9.38 -2.43 -2.96
C ASP A 52 9.56 -0.94 -2.62
N ILE A 53 8.75 -0.11 -3.26
CA ILE A 53 8.66 1.33 -3.00
C ILE A 53 7.37 1.58 -2.23
N ILE A 54 7.49 1.85 -0.93
CA ILE A 54 6.37 2.29 -0.10
C ILE A 54 6.29 3.80 -0.11
N ILE A 55 5.20 4.33 -0.66
CA ILE A 55 4.78 5.72 -0.57
C ILE A 55 3.79 5.81 0.58
N LYS A 56 4.25 6.34 1.71
CA LYS A 56 3.40 6.73 2.84
C LYS A 56 3.17 8.23 2.80
N CYS A 57 1.95 8.70 3.03
CA CYS A 57 1.75 10.09 3.41
C CYS A 57 2.26 10.24 4.85
N GLU A 58 3.49 10.76 5.01
CA GLU A 58 3.81 11.34 6.31
C GLU A 58 2.88 12.54 6.49
N GLU A 59 2.04 12.48 7.52
CA GLU A 59 1.41 13.68 8.07
C GLU A 59 2.54 14.60 8.55
N GLN A 60 3.04 15.45 7.64
CA GLN A 60 3.95 16.52 7.96
C GLN A 60 3.17 17.50 8.84
N LEU A 61 3.44 17.43 10.15
CA LEU A 61 2.94 18.34 11.20
C LEU A 61 3.02 19.82 10.80
#